data_AF-A0A261GE80-F1
#
_entry.id   AF-A0A261GE80-F1
#
_cell.length_a   1.000
_cell.length_b   1.000
_cell.length_c   1.000
_cell.angle_alpha   90.00
_cell.angle_beta   90.00
_cell.angle_gamma   90.00
#
_symmetry.space_group_name_H-M   'P 1'
#
loop_
_entity.id
_entity.type
_entity.pdbx_description
1 polymer ?
#
loop_
_entity_poly.entity_id
_entity_poly.type
_entity_poly.pdbx_seq_one_letter_code
_entity_poly.pdbx_strand_id
1 'polypeptide(L)'
;MKKFILIFFVIMLVGTTAGITKAQETYAEIDQDIIEQLTLNSEQASAYSAIMEKQRDAFFALKSWDWQEVLALYRETFALLKPVLTDKQYAEFVAIINSVIEDTGDEEFLVVMD
;
A
#
# COMPACT_ATOMS: atom_id res chain seq x y z
N MET A 1 22.93 7.02 -5.51
CA MET A 1 21.96 6.38 -4.60
C MET A 1 20.97 7.45 -4.17
N LYS A 2 19.85 7.57 -4.89
CA LYS A 2 18.81 8.57 -4.58
C LYS A 2 18.07 8.08 -3.34
N LYS A 3 18.11 8.90 -2.28
CA LYS A 3 17.37 8.67 -1.04
C LYS A 3 15.91 8.99 -1.32
N PHE A 4 15.10 7.98 -1.63
CA PHE A 4 13.67 8.16 -1.82
C PHE A 4 13.00 7.93 -0.47
N ILE A 5 12.60 9.05 0.14
CA ILE A 5 11.77 9.09 1.33
C ILE A 5 10.39 8.62 0.87
N LEU A 6 10.07 7.35 1.11
CA LEU A 6 8.77 6.76 0.80
C LEU A 6 7.78 7.24 1.87
N ILE A 7 7.16 8.39 1.61
CA ILE A 7 6.09 8.96 2.43
C ILE A 7 4.82 8.13 2.19
N PHE A 8 4.68 7.01 2.88
CA PHE A 8 3.47 6.17 2.81
C PHE A 8 2.40 6.54 3.84
N PHE A 9 2.70 7.47 4.74
CA PHE A 9 1.73 8.02 5.67
C PHE A 9 1.04 9.24 5.06
N VAL A 10 -0.02 9.01 4.29
CA VAL A 10 -1.04 10.03 4.05
C VAL A 10 -1.87 10.16 5.34
N ILE A 11 -1.27 10.74 6.38
CA ILE A 11 -2.02 11.25 7.53
C ILE A 11 -2.54 12.64 7.17
N MET A 12 -3.85 12.79 7.31
CA MET A 12 -4.65 14.02 7.19
C MET A 12 -4.93 14.52 5.78
N LEU A 13 -5.95 13.95 5.13
CA LEU A 13 -6.84 14.76 4.30
C LEU A 13 -8.23 14.80 4.93
N VAL A 14 -8.39 15.85 5.74
CA VAL A 14 -9.61 16.30 6.40
C VAL A 14 -10.80 16.21 5.43
N GLY A 15 -11.88 15.58 5.89
CA GLY A 15 -13.11 15.20 5.18
C GLY A 15 -13.84 16.32 4.42
N THR A 16 -13.20 16.88 3.41
CA THR A 16 -13.73 17.81 2.43
C THR A 16 -13.54 17.16 1.05
N THR A 17 -14.43 17.44 0.10
CA THR A 17 -14.35 16.89 -1.27
C THR A 17 -13.03 17.19 -1.95
N ALA A 18 -12.43 18.37 -1.70
CA ALA A 18 -11.09 18.73 -2.18
C ALA A 18 -9.96 17.92 -1.53
N GLY A 19 -10.18 17.42 -0.31
CA GLY A 19 -9.22 16.57 0.38
C GLY A 19 -9.14 15.17 -0.21
N ILE A 20 -10.29 14.64 -0.62
CA ILE A 20 -10.40 13.33 -1.27
C ILE A 20 -9.70 13.35 -2.64
N THR A 21 -9.86 14.43 -3.43
CA THR A 21 -9.23 14.54 -4.76
C THR A 21 -7.70 14.56 -4.67
N LYS A 22 -7.14 15.31 -3.72
CA LYS A 22 -5.69 15.34 -3.50
C LYS A 22 -5.13 14.00 -3.01
N ALA A 23 -5.87 13.31 -2.14
CA ALA A 23 -5.46 11.98 -1.70
C ALA A 23 -5.41 11.00 -2.88
N GLN A 24 -6.42 11.06 -3.76
CA GLN A 24 -6.49 10.22 -4.95
C GLN A 24 -5.33 10.48 -5.93
N GLU A 25 -4.93 11.73 -6.14
CA GLU A 25 -3.75 12.09 -6.93
C GLU A 25 -2.46 11.52 -6.32
N THR A 26 -2.28 11.65 -5.00
CA THR A 26 -1.11 11.09 -4.30
C THR A 26 -1.07 9.56 -4.36
N TYR A 27 -2.21 8.88 -4.23
CA TYR A 27 -2.24 7.41 -4.35
C TYR A 27 -1.95 6.93 -5.76
N ALA A 28 -2.39 7.67 -6.79
CA ALA A 28 -2.08 7.33 -8.17
C ALA A 28 -0.57 7.44 -8.45
N GLU A 29 0.11 8.46 -7.90
CA GLU A 29 1.57 8.61 -7.99
C GLU A 29 2.30 7.44 -7.28
N ILE A 30 1.87 7.08 -6.07
CA ILE A 30 2.44 5.94 -5.33
C ILE A 30 2.23 4.63 -6.09
N ASP A 31 1.02 4.39 -6.59
CA ASP A 31 0.72 3.18 -7.36
C ASP A 31 1.58 3.10 -8.62
N GLN A 32 1.79 4.23 -9.31
CA GLN A 32 2.65 4.31 -10.48
C GLN A 32 4.12 3.99 -10.12
N ASP A 33 4.64 4.55 -9.04
CA ASP A 33 6.01 4.29 -8.57
C ASP A 33 6.22 2.79 -8.28
N ILE A 34 5.26 2.13 -7.63
CA ILE A 34 5.32 0.69 -7.35
C ILE A 34 5.23 -0.14 -8.64
N ILE A 35 4.34 0.23 -9.56
CA ILE A 35 4.22 -0.42 -10.88
C ILE A 35 5.55 -0.36 -11.65
N GLU A 36 6.19 0.81 -11.67
CA GLU A 36 7.47 1.02 -12.33
C GLU A 36 8.61 0.27 -11.63
N GLN A 37 8.68 0.35 -10.30
CA GLN A 37 9.72 -0.31 -9.50
C GLN A 37 9.68 -1.84 -9.64
N LEU A 38 8.48 -2.43 -9.58
CA LEU A 38 8.29 -3.88 -9.73
C LEU A 38 8.27 -4.33 -11.20
N THR A 39 8.37 -3.38 -12.14
CA THR A 39 8.32 -3.63 -13.58
C THR A 39 7.09 -4.45 -13.96
N LEU A 40 5.91 -4.07 -13.44
CA LEU A 40 4.67 -4.81 -13.69
C LEU A 40 4.28 -4.68 -15.16
N ASN A 41 3.88 -5.79 -15.78
CA ASN A 41 3.28 -5.74 -17.11
C ASN A 41 1.87 -5.14 -17.05
N SER A 42 1.24 -4.86 -18.19
CA SER A 42 -0.06 -4.18 -18.24
C SER A 42 -1.18 -4.94 -17.51
N GLU A 43 -1.17 -6.27 -17.55
CA GLU A 43 -2.17 -7.09 -16.85
C GLU A 43 -1.95 -7.05 -15.34
N GLN A 44 -0.71 -7.23 -14.90
CA GLN A 44 -0.32 -7.14 -13.49
C GLN A 44 -0.59 -5.75 -12.92
N ALA A 45 -0.25 -4.69 -13.65
CA ALA A 45 -0.49 -3.31 -13.24
C ALA A 45 -1.99 -3.03 -13.07
N SER A 46 -2.82 -3.49 -14.02
CA SER A 46 -4.28 -3.33 -13.91
C SER A 46 -4.86 -4.07 -12.70
N ALA A 47 -4.40 -5.30 -12.44
CA ALA A 47 -4.84 -6.09 -11.30
C ALA A 47 -4.36 -5.50 -9.96
N TYR A 48 -3.09 -5.06 -9.91
CA TYR A 48 -2.51 -4.36 -8.77
C TYR A 48 -3.32 -3.12 -8.40
N SER A 49 -3.58 -2.22 -9.36
CA SER A 49 -4.33 -0.99 -9.12
C SER A 49 -5.74 -1.26 -8.60
N ALA A 50 -6.44 -2.28 -9.13
CA ALA A 50 -7.77 -2.65 -8.65
C ALA A 50 -7.74 -3.20 -7.21
N ILE A 51 -6.72 -3.97 -6.85
CA ILE A 51 -6.54 -4.48 -5.48
C ILE A 51 -6.23 -3.33 -4.51
N MET A 52 -5.37 -2.39 -4.91
CA MET A 52 -5.03 -1.23 -4.07
C MET A 52 -6.19 -0.26 -3.92
N GLU A 53 -7.01 -0.06 -4.95
CA GLU A 53 -8.26 0.70 -4.84
C GLU A 53 -9.20 0.08 -3.80
N LYS A 54 -9.42 -1.24 -3.87
CA LYS A 54 -10.22 -1.97 -2.88
C LYS A 54 -9.65 -1.84 -1.46
N GLN A 55 -8.33 -1.92 -1.30
CA GLN A 55 -7.68 -1.76 0.00
C GLN A 55 -7.92 -0.36 0.57
N ARG A 56 -7.80 0.69 -0.24
CA ARG A 56 -8.03 2.08 0.17
C ARG A 56 -9.48 2.31 0.56
N ASP A 57 -10.43 1.80 -0.24
CA ASP A 57 -11.85 1.89 0.09
C ASP A 57 -12.17 1.21 1.42
N ALA A 58 -11.61 0.02 1.65
CA ALA A 58 -11.77 -0.70 2.90
C ALA A 58 -11.13 0.04 4.08
N PHE A 59 -9.95 0.65 3.87
CA PHE A 59 -9.27 1.47 4.86
C PHE A 59 -10.10 2.71 5.25
N PHE A 60 -10.66 3.43 4.26
CA PHE A 60 -11.53 4.59 4.52
C PHE A 60 -12.86 4.22 5.16
N ALA A 61 -13.32 2.98 5.00
CA ALA A 61 -14.52 2.48 5.65
C ALA A 61 -14.31 2.07 7.12
N LEU A 62 -13.06 1.97 7.59
CA LEU A 62 -12.78 1.64 8.99
C LEU A 62 -13.31 2.73 9.92
N LYS A 63 -14.06 2.31 10.95
CA LYS A 63 -14.66 3.21 11.95
C LYS A 63 -13.68 3.64 13.03
N SER A 64 -12.64 2.84 13.23
CA SER A 64 -11.53 3.06 14.15
C SER A 64 -10.24 2.74 13.44
N TRP A 65 -9.17 3.45 13.79
CA TRP A 65 -7.82 3.05 13.37
C TRP A 65 -7.29 1.98 14.33
N ASP A 66 -8.13 0.99 14.64
CA ASP A 66 -7.71 -0.18 15.40
C ASP A 66 -6.65 -0.88 14.57
N TRP A 67 -5.50 -1.05 15.19
CA TRP A 67 -4.34 -1.62 14.55
C TRP A 67 -4.58 -3.01 13.98
N GLN A 68 -5.36 -3.84 14.69
CA GLN A 68 -5.66 -5.18 14.23
C GLN A 68 -6.54 -5.18 12.97
N GLU A 69 -7.43 -4.20 12.83
CA GLU A 69 -8.25 -4.02 11.62
C GLU A 69 -7.40 -3.58 10.43
N VAL A 70 -6.48 -2.63 10.66
CA VAL A 70 -5.53 -2.16 9.63
C VAL A 70 -4.62 -3.32 9.19
N LEU A 71 -4.13 -4.11 10.14
CA LEU A 71 -3.29 -5.27 9.87
C LEU A 71 -4.01 -6.34 9.04
N ALA A 72 -5.29 -6.58 9.33
CA ALA A 72 -6.12 -7.50 8.57
C ALA A 72 -6.27 -7.07 7.11
N LEU A 73 -6.43 -5.75 6.85
CA LEU A 73 -6.47 -5.22 5.49
C LEU A 73 -5.16 -5.49 4.73
N TYR A 74 -4.01 -5.23 5.34
CA TYR A 74 -2.71 -5.52 4.70
C TYR A 74 -2.54 -7.01 4.40
N ARG A 75 -2.93 -7.90 5.32
CA ARG A 75 -2.91 -9.35 5.09
C ARG A 75 -3.80 -9.78 3.92
N GLU A 76 -5.00 -9.22 3.80
CA GLU A 76 -5.89 -9.47 2.67
C GLU A 76 -5.26 -9.00 1.36
N THR A 77 -4.70 -7.78 1.33
CA THR A 77 -4.00 -7.24 0.15
C THR A 77 -2.84 -8.12 -0.28
N PHE A 78 -2.01 -8.59 0.65
CA PHE A 78 -0.93 -9.51 0.36
C PHE A 78 -1.44 -10.84 -0.21
N ALA A 79 -2.54 -11.39 0.31
CA ALA A 79 -3.12 -12.62 -0.22
C ALA A 79 -3.66 -12.44 -1.66
N LEU A 80 -4.23 -11.28 -1.97
CA LEU A 80 -4.76 -10.96 -3.30
C LEU A 80 -3.65 -10.69 -4.33
N LEU A 81 -2.53 -10.09 -3.91
CA LEU A 81 -1.41 -9.80 -4.80
C LEU A 81 -0.54 -11.03 -5.10
N LYS A 82 -0.48 -12.00 -4.19
CA LYS A 82 0.33 -13.21 -4.34
C LYS A 82 0.10 -13.99 -5.65
N PRO A 83 -1.14 -14.21 -6.15
CA PRO A 83 -1.36 -14.87 -7.43
C PRO A 83 -1.17 -13.95 -8.65
N VAL A 84 -1.11 -12.63 -8.47
CA VAL A 84 -0.96 -11.64 -9.56
C VAL A 84 0.51 -11.38 -9.87
N LEU A 85 1.33 -11.31 -8.82
CA LEU A 85 2.75 -11.03 -8.92
C LEU A 85 3.56 -12.32 -9.07
N THR A 86 4.70 -12.23 -9.75
CA THR A 86 5.70 -13.32 -9.65
C THR A 86 6.26 -13.39 -8.24
N ASP A 87 6.82 -14.53 -7.83
CA ASP A 87 7.42 -14.68 -6.49
C ASP A 87 8.45 -13.58 -6.19
N LYS A 88 9.24 -13.18 -7.20
CA LYS A 88 10.22 -12.10 -7.09
C LYS A 88 9.54 -10.75 -6.85
N GLN A 89 8.57 -10.38 -7.69
CA GLN A 89 7.83 -9.11 -7.56
C GLN A 89 7.07 -9.03 -6.23
N TYR A 90 6.51 -10.16 -5.79
CA TYR A 90 5.80 -10.26 -4.52
C TYR A 90 6.75 -10.04 -3.34
N ALA A 91 7.93 -10.69 -3.35
CA ALA A 91 8.94 -10.49 -2.31
C ALA A 91 9.45 -9.03 -2.29
N GLU A 92 9.66 -8.41 -3.46
CA GLU A 92 10.05 -7.00 -3.56
C GLU A 92 8.93 -6.07 -3.06
N PHE A 93 7.68 -6.33 -3.39
CA PHE A 93 6.53 -5.58 -2.87
C PHE A 93 6.47 -5.64 -1.33
N VAL A 94 6.59 -6.84 -0.76
CA VAL A 94 6.63 -7.04 0.69
C VAL A 94 7.77 -6.27 1.33
N ALA A 95 8.97 -6.33 0.74
CA ALA A 95 10.13 -5.61 1.26
C ALA A 95 9.92 -4.08 1.24
N ILE A 96 9.26 -3.54 0.21
CA ILE A 96 8.92 -2.12 0.14
C ILE A 96 7.96 -1.75 1.28
N ILE A 97 6.91 -2.53 1.52
CA ILE A 97 5.93 -2.26 2.58
C ILE A 97 6.57 -2.40 3.97
N ASN A 98 7.40 -3.43 4.20
CA ASN A 98 8.10 -3.60 5.48
C ASN A 98 9.09 -2.45 5.75
N SER A 99 9.80 -1.96 4.73
CA SER A 99 10.71 -0.82 4.89
C SER A 99 9.98 0.46 5.28
N VAL A 100 8.80 0.69 4.70
CA VAL A 100 7.94 1.83 5.03
C VAL A 100 7.49 1.77 6.49
N ILE A 101 7.08 0.58 6.90
CA ILE A 101 6.65 0.28 8.24
C ILE A 101 7.77 0.55 9.26
N GLU A 102 8.97 0.02 8.99
CA GLU A 102 10.14 0.16 9.86
C GLU A 102 10.52 1.63 10.07
N ASP A 103 10.47 2.42 8.99
CA ASP A 103 10.76 3.86 9.03
C ASP A 103 9.73 4.66 9.85
N THR A 104 8.56 4.08 10.14
CA THR A 104 7.48 4.75 10.88
C THR A 104 7.49 4.48 12.37
N GLY A 105 8.39 3.61 12.85
CA GLY A 105 8.67 3.41 14.27
C GLY A 105 7.66 2.54 15.03
N ASP A 106 6.65 1.99 14.36
CA ASP A 106 5.73 1.01 14.95
C ASP A 106 6.34 -0.40 14.86
N GLU A 107 7.07 -0.79 15.91
CA GLU A 107 7.69 -2.12 16.08
C GLU A 107 6.68 -3.29 15.97
N GLU A 108 5.37 -3.05 16.03
CA GLU A 108 4.31 -4.08 15.96
C GLU A 108 4.08 -4.68 14.57
N PHE A 109 4.54 -4.05 13.50
CA PHE A 109 4.35 -4.58 12.14
C PHE A 109 5.44 -5.57 11.69
N LEU A 110 6.57 -5.66 12.41
CA LEU A 110 7.70 -6.53 12.03
C LEU A 110 7.38 -8.04 12.05
N VAL A 111 6.17 -8.43 12.49
CA VAL A 111 5.76 -9.82 12.75
C VAL A 111 4.70 -10.31 11.74
N VAL A 112 4.35 -9.56 10.70
CA VAL A 112 3.16 -9.87 9.88
C VAL A 112 3.37 -11.00 8.87
N MET A 113 4.61 -11.43 8.65
CA MET A 113 4.97 -12.36 7.57
C MET A 113 5.86 -13.53 7.99
N ASP A 114 5.69 -14.03 9.21
CA ASP A 114 6.18 -15.38 9.59
C ASP A 114 5.09 -16.44 9.36
#